data_AF-A0AAU6WXG5-F1
#
_entry.id   AF-A0AAU6WXG5-F1
#
_cell.length_a   1.000
_cell.length_b   1.000
_cell.length_c   1.000
_cell.angle_alpha   90.00
_cell.angle_beta   90.00
_cell.angle_gamma   90.00
#
_symmetry.space_group_name_H-M   'P 1'
#
loop_
_entity.id
_entity.type
_entity.pdbx_description
1 polymer ?
#
loop_
_entity_poly.entity_id
_entity_poly.type
_entity_poly.pdbx_seq_one_letter_code
_entity_poly.pdbx_strand_id
1 'polypeptide(L)'
;MERQFDAVLTGSDSPIEGLVTTIDYSGYPQAYEFKSIDETLHLVIVQETDGHWIRVAGTEPYLTGWVDELVEQINHTSSIE
;
A
#
# COMPACT_ATOMS: atom_id res chain seq x y z
N MET A 1 -14.54 9.30 4.81
CA MET A 1 -14.89 8.40 3.70
C MET A 1 -13.75 7.42 3.59
N GLU A 2 -14.00 6.15 3.84
CA GLU A 2 -12.99 5.09 3.70
C GLU A 2 -12.80 4.87 2.20
N ARG A 3 -11.67 5.32 1.65
CA ARG A 3 -11.32 5.07 0.24
C ARG A 3 -10.63 3.72 0.18
N GLN A 4 -11.24 2.79 -0.54
CA GLN A 4 -10.71 1.46 -0.77
C GLN A 4 -10.71 1.17 -2.26
N PHE A 5 -9.62 0.59 -2.76
CA PHE A 5 -9.46 0.24 -4.16
C PHE A 5 -8.68 -1.07 -4.31
N ASP A 6 -8.89 -1.76 -5.41
CA ASP A 6 -8.12 -2.94 -5.79
C ASP A 6 -6.71 -2.55 -6.27
N ALA A 7 -5.72 -3.31 -5.83
CA ALA A 7 -4.34 -3.15 -6.28
C ALA A 7 -3.72 -4.52 -6.54
N VAL A 8 -2.78 -4.56 -7.47
CA VAL A 8 -2.06 -5.79 -7.81
C VAL A 8 -0.58 -5.51 -7.63
N LEU A 9 0.11 -6.32 -6.85
CA LEU A 9 1.55 -6.20 -6.60
C LEU A 9 2.33 -7.23 -7.42
N THR A 10 3.12 -6.79 -8.40
CA THR A 10 3.84 -7.64 -9.36
C THR A 10 5.29 -7.95 -8.97
N GLY A 11 5.78 -7.40 -7.87
CA GLY A 11 7.18 -7.53 -7.44
C GLY A 11 7.65 -8.94 -7.03
N SER A 12 6.82 -9.99 -7.10
CA SER A 12 7.17 -11.38 -6.76
C SER A 12 7.18 -12.30 -7.99
N ASP A 13 7.43 -13.60 -7.79
CA ASP A 13 7.35 -14.63 -8.84
C ASP A 13 5.94 -14.70 -9.48
N SER A 14 4.91 -14.23 -8.76
CA SER A 14 3.52 -14.13 -9.20
C SER A 14 2.88 -12.81 -8.76
N PRO A 15 1.90 -12.29 -9.53
CA PRO A 15 1.13 -11.11 -9.13
C PRO A 15 0.31 -11.42 -7.88
N ILE A 16 0.33 -10.50 -6.92
CA ILE A 16 -0.41 -10.59 -5.67
C ILE A 16 -1.56 -9.60 -5.72
N GLU A 17 -2.76 -10.11 -5.94
CA GLU A 17 -3.98 -9.31 -5.93
C GLU A 17 -4.38 -9.00 -4.48
N GLY A 18 -4.76 -7.76 -4.24
CA GLY A 18 -5.11 -7.30 -2.92
C GLY A 18 -5.97 -6.06 -2.93
N LEU A 19 -6.29 -5.64 -1.72
CA LEU A 19 -7.18 -4.55 -1.44
C LEU A 19 -6.43 -3.51 -0.64
N VAL A 20 -6.47 -2.27 -1.11
CA VAL A 20 -5.84 -1.13 -0.46
C VAL A 20 -6.90 -0.32 0.22
N THR A 21 -6.77 -0.16 1.52
CA THR A 21 -7.67 0.62 2.36
C THR A 21 -6.91 1.81 2.91
N THR A 22 -7.41 3.03 2.71
CA THR A 22 -6.90 4.21 3.41
C THR A 22 -7.23 4.07 4.89
N ILE A 23 -6.21 4.13 5.73
CA ILE A 23 -6.34 4.09 7.18
C ILE A 23 -5.91 5.43 7.79
N ASP A 24 -6.39 5.73 8.99
CA ASP A 24 -5.86 6.83 9.79
C ASP A 24 -4.69 6.29 10.62
N TYR A 25 -3.51 6.88 10.45
CA TYR A 25 -2.33 6.51 11.23
C TYR A 25 -1.80 7.78 11.91
N SER A 26 -2.03 7.85 13.23
CA SER A 26 -1.74 9.04 14.03
C SER A 26 -0.29 9.51 13.85
N GLY A 27 -0.14 10.78 13.44
CA GLY A 27 1.16 11.40 13.22
C GLY A 27 1.62 11.44 11.76
N TYR A 28 0.86 10.85 10.83
CA TYR A 28 1.18 10.85 9.40
C TYR A 28 0.05 11.44 8.55
N PRO A 29 0.36 12.21 7.49
CA PRO A 29 -0.64 12.81 6.62
C PRO A 29 -1.49 11.78 5.87
N GLN A 30 -0.90 10.68 5.42
CA GLN A 30 -1.60 9.62 4.70
C GLN A 30 -1.06 8.25 5.10
N ALA A 31 -1.97 7.29 5.20
CA ALA A 31 -1.63 5.91 5.48
C ALA A 31 -2.54 4.95 4.72
N TYR A 32 -1.95 3.86 4.26
CA TYR A 32 -2.63 2.85 3.45
C TYR A 32 -2.25 1.46 3.95
N GLU A 33 -3.26 0.60 4.04
CA GLU A 33 -3.12 -0.81 4.33
C GLU A 33 -3.44 -1.60 3.06
N PHE A 34 -2.49 -2.40 2.59
CA PHE A 34 -2.70 -3.40 1.55
C PHE A 34 -2.86 -4.77 2.19
N LYS A 35 -3.95 -5.46 1.87
CA LYS A 35 -4.19 -6.87 2.23
C LYS A 35 -4.42 -7.69 0.97
N SER A 36 -3.58 -8.68 0.76
CA SER A 36 -3.79 -9.66 -0.31
C SER A 36 -5.07 -10.45 -0.08
N ILE A 37 -5.73 -10.83 -1.18
CA ILE A 37 -6.94 -11.66 -1.15
C ILE A 37 -6.61 -13.08 -0.68
N ASP A 38 -5.41 -13.56 -1.00
CA ASP A 38 -4.89 -14.89 -0.61
C ASP A 38 -4.33 -14.91 0.83
N GLU A 39 -4.43 -13.80 1.57
CA GLU A 39 -3.95 -13.65 2.96
C GLU A 39 -2.44 -13.90 3.15
N THR A 40 -1.66 -13.95 2.08
CA THR A 40 -0.21 -14.21 2.07
C THR A 40 0.63 -12.95 2.29
N LEU A 41 0.11 -11.80 1.88
CA LEU A 41 0.75 -10.50 2.00
C LEU A 41 -0.15 -9.49 2.71
N HIS A 42 0.42 -8.82 3.70
CA HIS A 42 -0.14 -7.64 4.36
C HIS A 42 0.95 -6.57 4.40
N LEU A 43 0.62 -5.33 4.04
CA LEU A 43 1.58 -4.24 4.01
C LEU A 43 0.89 -2.97 4.50
N VAL A 44 1.52 -2.29 5.46
CA VAL A 44 1.03 -0.99 5.96
C VAL A 44 2.10 0.04 5.66
N ILE A 45 1.73 1.03 4.86
CA ILE A 45 2.60 2.14 4.47
C ILE A 45 2.03 3.47 4.93
N VAL A 46 2.93 4.40 5.25
CA VAL A 46 2.59 5.77 5.63
C VAL A 46 3.43 6.73 4.82
N GLN A 47 2.86 7.89 4.52
CA GLN A 47 3.59 8.99 3.91
C GLN A 47 4.19 9.85 5.00
N GLU A 48 5.51 10.05 4.97
CA GLU A 48 6.21 10.98 5.84
C GLU A 48 5.95 12.44 5.44
N THR A 49 6.35 13.37 6.31
CA THR A 49 6.22 14.82 6.04
C THR A 49 7.01 15.31 4.82
N ASP A 50 8.02 14.55 4.40
CA ASP A 50 8.82 14.83 3.20
C ASP A 50 8.15 14.34 1.90
N GLY A 51 7.01 13.64 2.01
CA GLY A 51 6.30 13.04 0.88
C GLY A 51 6.77 11.63 0.52
N HIS A 52 7.83 11.13 1.16
CA HIS A 52 8.31 9.76 1.02
C HIS A 52 7.37 8.75 1.69
N TRP A 53 7.24 7.59 1.08
CA TRP A 53 6.43 6.50 1.59
C TRP A 53 7.31 5.45 2.27
N ILE A 54 6.97 5.09 3.49
CA ILE A 54 7.68 4.08 4.27
C ILE A 54 6.73 2.98 4.74
N ARG A 55 7.23 1.76 4.80
CA ARG A 55 6.53 0.65 5.44
C ARG A 55 6.66 0.77 6.96
N VAL A 56 5.54 0.68 7.66
CA VAL A 56 5.49 0.67 9.15
C VAL A 56 5.02 -0.67 9.72
N ALA A 57 4.31 -1.48 8.93
CA ALA A 57 3.85 -2.80 9.35
C ALA A 57 3.62 -3.74 8.15
N GLY A 58 3.38 -5.02 8.42
CA GLY A 58 3.01 -6.01 7.41
C GLY A 58 3.62 -7.39 7.65
N THR A 59 3.36 -8.32 6.73
CA THR A 59 3.98 -9.65 6.74
C THR A 59 5.44 -9.61 6.29
N GLU A 60 6.22 -10.58 6.79
CA GLU A 60 7.61 -10.80 6.41
C GLU A 60 7.74 -12.22 5.83
N PRO A 61 8.53 -12.43 4.76
CA PRO A 61 9.41 -11.48 4.08
C PRO A 61 8.66 -10.47 3.20
N TYR A 62 9.22 -9.27 3.04
CA TYR A 62 8.70 -8.24 2.14
C TYR A 62 9.73 -7.79 1.12
N LEU A 63 9.24 -7.30 -0.03
CA LEU A 63 10.06 -6.73 -1.08
C LEU A 63 9.87 -5.22 -1.11
N THR A 64 10.98 -4.46 -1.12
CA THR A 64 10.94 -2.99 -1.20
C THR A 64 10.18 -2.52 -2.44
N GLY A 65 10.27 -3.27 -3.55
CA GLY A 65 9.54 -2.96 -4.78
C GLY A 65 8.01 -2.96 -4.63
N TRP A 66 7.45 -3.69 -3.65
CA TRP A 66 6.01 -3.64 -3.38
C TRP A 66 5.55 -2.30 -2.84
N VAL A 67 6.39 -1.62 -2.05
CA VAL A 67 6.06 -0.27 -1.56
C VAL A 67 6.04 0.71 -2.73
N ASP A 68 7.07 0.67 -3.58
CA ASP A 68 7.17 1.54 -4.77
C ASP A 68 5.94 1.36 -5.68
N GLU A 69 5.62 0.12 -6.03
CA GLU A 69 4.51 -0.21 -6.93
C GLU A 69 3.14 0.16 -6.33
N LEU A 70 2.95 -0.07 -5.02
CA LEU A 70 1.74 0.34 -4.31
C LEU A 70 1.57 1.86 -4.33
N VAL A 71 2.65 2.59 -4.12
CA VAL A 71 2.67 4.06 -4.13
C VAL A 71 2.35 4.60 -5.52
N GLU A 72 2.89 4.00 -6.58
CA GLU A 72 2.52 4.37 -7.95
C GLU A 72 1.01 4.20 -8.19
N GLN A 73 0.42 3.10 -7.75
CA GLN A 73 -1.02 2.85 -7.86
C GLN A 73 -1.85 3.84 -7.03
N ILE A 74 -1.44 4.16 -5.80
CA ILE A 74 -2.10 5.16 -4.95
C ILE A 74 -2.10 6.54 -5.64
N ASN A 75 -0.97 6.96 -6.19
CA ASN A 75 -0.85 8.23 -6.90
C ASN A 75 -1.69 8.23 -8.18
N HIS A 76 -1.72 7.13 -8.91
CA HIS A 76 -2.54 6.98 -10.11
C HIS A 76 -4.03 7.08 -9.79
N THR A 77 -4.51 6.34 -8.78
CA THR A 77 -5.91 6.37 -8.32
C THR A 77 -6.29 7.74 -7.76
N SER A 78 -5.37 8.42 -7.05
CA SER A 78 -5.61 9.75 -6.49
C SER A 78 -5.64 10.86 -7.56
N SER A 79 -5.15 10.58 -8.78
CA SER A 79 -5.12 11.53 -9.89
C SER A 79 -6.37 11.48 -10.78
N ILE A 80 -7.33 10.59 -10.51
CA ILE A 80 -8.58 10.43 -11.28
C ILE A 80 -9.79 11.09 -10.58
N GLU A 81 -9.56 12.05 -9.68
CA GLU A 81 -10.60 12.87 -9.04
C GLU A 81 -10.50 14.36 -9.40
#